data_AF-A0A3E4QMG8-F1
#
_entry.id   AF-A0A3E4QMG8-F1
#
_cell.length_a   1.000
_cell.length_b   1.000
_cell.length_c   1.000
_cell.angle_alpha   90.00
_cell.angle_beta   90.00
_cell.angle_gamma   90.00
#
_symmetry.space_group_name_H-M   'P 1'
#
loop_
_entity.id
_entity.type
_entity.pdbx_description
1 polymer ?
#
loop_
_entity_poly.entity_id
_entity_poly.type
_entity_poly.pdbx_seq_one_letter_code
_entity_poly.pdbx_strand_id
1 'polypeptide(L)'
;DEQAYYKVIMINESSYHSEDEIKKIINYSKMMEAAIAPFMRLFRYFSISKEVLDKFRLKSATCFLSNIGNIEISKIDDETADIVVQLKDGGLSEQELSKAINEKNLLFPDRYENLLKYVSGKDYLIPYICKFSENKLSLSLGLRKEYWKYQYSKFCKLDRLEKLKTVIIDATRR
;
A
#
# COMPACT_ATOMS: atom_id res chain seq x y z
N ASP A 1 13.81 -1.16 -3.12
CA ASP A 1 12.83 -0.40 -2.32
C ASP A 1 13.38 -0.02 -0.97
N GLU A 2 13.89 -0.95 -0.15
CA GLU A 2 14.51 -0.63 1.15
C GLU A 2 15.65 0.39 1.06
N GLN A 3 16.61 0.20 0.14
CA GLN A 3 17.68 1.18 -0.09
C GLN A 3 17.14 2.55 -0.53
N ALA A 4 16.05 2.57 -1.29
CA ALA A 4 15.40 3.80 -1.72
C ALA A 4 14.78 4.51 -0.51
N TYR A 5 14.06 3.76 0.34
CA TYR A 5 13.48 4.24 1.58
C TYR A 5 14.52 4.96 2.46
N TYR A 6 15.64 4.30 2.79
CA TYR A 6 16.63 4.92 3.68
C TYR A 6 17.31 6.13 3.03
N LYS A 7 17.57 6.10 1.72
CA LYS A 7 18.09 7.29 1.00
C LYS A 7 17.13 8.48 1.11
N VAL A 8 15.83 8.26 0.95
CA VAL A 8 14.84 9.32 1.08
C VAL A 8 14.80 9.86 2.51
N ILE A 9 14.80 8.99 3.52
CA ILE A 9 14.83 9.42 4.93
C ILE A 9 16.10 10.21 5.21
N MET A 10 17.28 9.71 4.81
CA MET A 10 18.56 10.36 5.05
C MET A 10 18.68 11.74 4.40
N ILE A 11 18.10 11.95 3.22
CA ILE A 11 18.05 13.29 2.61
C ILE A 11 17.33 14.30 3.51
N ASN A 12 16.36 13.84 4.29
CA ASN A 12 15.55 14.70 5.15
C ASN A 12 16.04 14.74 6.61
N GLU A 13 16.74 13.68 7.07
CA GLU A 13 17.11 13.47 8.47
C GLU A 13 18.62 13.46 8.75
N SER A 14 19.46 13.59 7.73
CA SER A 14 20.93 13.53 7.87
C SER A 14 21.51 14.54 8.86
N SER A 15 20.76 15.57 9.25
CA SER A 15 21.18 16.56 10.25
C SER A 15 20.87 16.15 11.70
N TYR A 16 20.00 15.15 11.91
CA TYR A 16 19.49 14.76 13.22
C TYR A 16 19.77 13.29 13.56
N HIS A 17 19.85 12.42 12.56
CA HIS A 17 20.08 10.99 12.75
C HIS A 17 21.03 10.41 11.70
N SER A 18 21.90 9.50 12.14
CA SER A 18 22.66 8.63 11.25
C SER A 18 21.78 7.52 10.64
N GLU A 19 22.22 6.97 9.51
CA GLU A 19 21.51 5.88 8.84
C GLU A 19 21.35 4.65 9.75
N ASP A 20 22.35 4.36 10.58
CA ASP A 20 22.32 3.22 11.51
C ASP A 20 21.35 3.44 12.67
N GLU A 21 21.17 4.67 13.15
CA GLU A 21 20.14 5.00 14.14
C GLU A 21 18.74 4.84 13.55
N ILE A 22 18.53 5.33 12.32
CA ILE A 22 17.24 5.16 11.62
C ILE A 22 16.93 3.68 11.40
N LYS A 23 17.90 2.85 11.00
CA LYS A 23 17.72 1.40 10.83
C LYS A 23 17.40 0.67 12.13
N LYS A 24 17.87 1.18 13.28
CA LYS A 24 17.51 0.65 14.62
C LYS A 24 16.07 1.01 14.99
N ILE A 25 15.60 2.19 14.59
CA ILE A 25 14.23 2.66 14.90
C ILE A 25 13.21 2.04 13.93
N ILE A 26 13.52 2.04 12.63
CA ILE A 26 12.64 1.56 11.56
C ILE A 26 13.34 0.44 10.81
N ASN A 27 12.74 -0.75 10.92
CA ASN A 27 13.05 -1.86 10.05
C ASN A 27 12.06 -1.87 8.88
N TYR A 28 12.48 -1.37 7.72
CA TYR A 28 11.65 -1.30 6.51
C TYR A 28 11.02 -2.66 6.14
N SER A 29 11.82 -3.72 6.16
CA SER A 29 11.37 -5.06 5.79
C SER A 29 10.24 -5.54 6.71
N LYS A 30 10.38 -5.39 8.03
CA LYS A 30 9.32 -5.71 9.00
C LYS A 30 8.08 -4.83 8.85
N MET A 31 8.29 -3.53 8.61
CA MET A 31 7.19 -2.58 8.38
C MET A 31 6.35 -2.99 7.15
N MET A 32 7.01 -3.37 6.06
CA MET A 32 6.33 -3.79 4.84
C MET A 32 5.70 -5.18 4.98
N GLU A 33 6.36 -6.11 5.66
CA GLU A 33 5.82 -7.44 5.96
C GLU A 33 4.50 -7.34 6.73
N ALA A 34 4.43 -6.46 7.73
CA ALA A 34 3.21 -6.19 8.49
C ALA A 34 2.06 -5.63 7.62
N ALA A 35 2.37 -5.01 6.47
CA ALA A 35 1.39 -4.44 5.57
C ALA A 35 0.85 -5.42 4.52
N ILE A 36 1.49 -6.57 4.32
CA ILE A 36 1.13 -7.52 3.25
C ILE A 36 -0.31 -8.00 3.45
N ALA A 37 -0.59 -8.76 4.52
CA ALA A 37 -1.89 -9.38 4.70
C ALA A 37 -3.05 -8.36 4.80
N PRO A 38 -2.94 -7.25 5.57
CA PRO A 38 -4.03 -6.28 5.69
C PRO A 38 -4.38 -5.59 4.36
N PHE A 39 -3.38 -5.10 3.62
CA PHE A 39 -3.63 -4.37 2.38
C PHE A 39 -4.00 -5.29 1.22
N MET A 40 -3.46 -6.51 1.19
CA MET A 40 -3.89 -7.52 0.23
C MET A 40 -5.34 -7.96 0.48
N ARG A 41 -5.76 -8.09 1.74
CA ARG A 41 -7.18 -8.33 2.10
C ARG A 41 -8.05 -7.22 1.54
N LEU A 42 -7.75 -5.95 1.84
CA LEU A 42 -8.52 -4.83 1.29
C LEU A 42 -8.59 -4.85 -0.24
N PHE A 43 -7.46 -5.07 -0.91
CA PHE A 43 -7.42 -5.20 -2.38
C PHE A 43 -8.41 -6.25 -2.90
N ARG A 44 -8.44 -7.44 -2.29
CA ARG A 44 -9.34 -8.52 -2.71
C ARG A 44 -10.82 -8.13 -2.55
N TYR A 45 -11.19 -7.52 -1.42
CA TYR A 45 -12.57 -7.07 -1.19
C TYR A 45 -12.98 -5.94 -2.14
N PHE A 46 -12.12 -4.95 -2.39
CA PHE A 46 -12.40 -3.91 -3.38
C PHE A 46 -12.49 -4.47 -4.80
N SER A 47 -11.68 -5.47 -5.14
CA SER A 47 -11.78 -6.14 -6.44
C SER A 47 -13.13 -6.81 -6.63
N ILE A 48 -13.66 -7.49 -5.61
CA ILE A 48 -14.98 -8.13 -5.67
C ILE A 48 -16.08 -7.06 -5.76
N SER A 49 -15.99 -6.00 -4.94
CA SER A 49 -16.93 -4.88 -4.99
C SER A 49 -16.99 -4.22 -6.37
N LYS A 50 -15.83 -3.99 -7.01
CA LYS A 50 -15.77 -3.46 -8.37
C LYS A 50 -16.39 -4.40 -9.39
N GLU A 51 -16.17 -5.70 -9.26
CA GLU A 51 -16.66 -6.71 -10.20
C GLU A 51 -18.18 -6.89 -10.11
N VAL A 52 -18.73 -6.90 -8.90
CA VAL A 52 -20.15 -7.20 -8.67
C VAL A 52 -21.03 -5.95 -8.72
N LEU A 53 -20.58 -4.84 -8.12
CA LEU A 53 -21.39 -3.64 -7.93
C LEU A 53 -21.00 -2.49 -8.87
N ASP A 54 -19.95 -2.66 -9.67
CA ASP A 54 -19.25 -1.60 -10.41
C ASP A 54 -18.72 -0.45 -9.51
N LYS A 55 -18.81 -0.60 -8.19
CA LYS A 55 -18.39 0.38 -7.18
C LYS A 55 -16.92 0.21 -6.86
N PHE A 56 -16.17 1.31 -6.93
CA PHE A 56 -14.77 1.32 -6.50
C PHE A 56 -14.43 2.66 -5.86
N ARG A 57 -14.34 2.64 -4.53
CA ARG A 57 -13.96 3.81 -3.74
C ARG A 57 -12.81 3.44 -2.82
N LEU A 58 -11.59 3.68 -3.29
CA LEU A 58 -10.39 3.52 -2.47
C LEU A 58 -10.31 4.64 -1.43
N LYS A 59 -10.18 4.26 -0.16
CA LYS A 59 -9.74 5.16 0.91
C LYS A 59 -8.21 5.20 0.93
N SER A 60 -7.61 6.25 1.49
CA SER A 60 -6.16 6.26 1.70
C SER A 60 -5.78 5.34 2.87
N ALA A 61 -4.58 4.75 2.85
CA ALA A 61 -4.08 3.92 3.95
C ALA A 61 -4.20 4.61 5.31
N THR A 62 -4.07 5.94 5.38
CA THR A 62 -4.19 6.71 6.63
C THR A 62 -5.51 6.49 7.36
N CYS A 63 -6.59 6.13 6.65
CA CYS A 63 -7.86 5.78 7.27
C CYS A 63 -7.77 4.52 8.14
N PHE A 64 -6.82 3.63 7.85
CA PHE A 64 -6.63 2.34 8.52
C PHE A 64 -5.42 2.32 9.45
N LEU A 65 -4.84 3.48 9.74
CA LEU A 65 -3.70 3.60 10.66
C LEU A 65 -4.15 4.18 12.00
N SER A 66 -3.46 3.76 13.05
CA SER A 66 -3.52 4.40 14.36
C SER A 66 -2.81 5.76 14.31
N ASN A 67 -3.00 6.55 15.37
CA ASN A 67 -2.32 7.84 15.52
C ASN A 67 -0.80 7.70 15.43
N ILE A 68 -0.25 6.58 15.92
CA ILE A 68 1.19 6.26 15.90
C ILE A 68 1.65 5.54 14.62
N GLY A 69 0.80 5.44 13.60
CA GLY A 69 1.15 4.94 12.27
C GLY A 69 1.13 3.42 12.10
N ASN A 70 0.68 2.66 13.11
CA ASN A 70 0.51 1.21 12.97
C ASN A 70 -0.80 0.91 12.23
N ILE A 71 -0.86 -0.21 11.50
CA ILE A 71 -2.10 -0.67 10.86
C ILE A 71 -3.07 -1.14 11.94
N GLU A 72 -4.30 -0.62 11.92
CA GLU A 72 -5.38 -1.00 12.82
C GLU A 72 -6.28 -2.04 12.16
N ILE A 73 -6.12 -3.30 12.55
CA ILE A 73 -6.86 -4.42 11.99
C ILE A 73 -8.37 -4.26 12.17
N SER A 74 -8.83 -3.68 13.29
CA SER A 74 -10.26 -3.38 13.50
C SER A 74 -10.83 -2.50 12.39
N LYS A 75 -10.12 -1.46 11.95
CA LYS A 75 -10.57 -0.60 10.85
C LYS A 75 -10.58 -1.31 9.50
N ILE A 76 -9.69 -2.29 9.31
CA ILE A 76 -9.71 -3.17 8.13
C ILE A 76 -10.93 -4.08 8.19
N ASP A 77 -11.22 -4.66 9.36
CA ASP A 77 -12.37 -5.52 9.59
C ASP A 77 -13.67 -4.76 9.30
N ASP A 78 -13.84 -3.56 9.87
CA ASP A 78 -14.98 -2.68 9.65
C ASP A 78 -15.18 -2.39 8.15
N GLU A 79 -14.11 -1.99 7.44
CA GLU A 79 -14.20 -1.72 5.99
C GLU A 79 -14.60 -2.96 5.19
N THR A 80 -14.03 -4.13 5.52
CA THR A 80 -14.40 -5.37 4.83
C THR A 80 -15.82 -5.80 5.16
N ALA A 81 -16.30 -5.59 6.38
CA ALA A 81 -17.67 -5.86 6.77
C ALA A 81 -18.65 -4.95 6.02
N ASP A 82 -18.35 -3.66 5.90
CA ASP A 82 -19.15 -2.71 5.12
C ASP A 82 -19.24 -3.13 3.64
N ILE A 83 -18.14 -3.60 3.05
CA ILE A 83 -18.14 -4.12 1.68
C ILE A 83 -19.00 -5.39 1.57
N VAL A 84 -18.94 -6.28 2.57
CA VAL A 84 -19.76 -7.50 2.59
C VAL A 84 -21.25 -7.16 2.64
N VAL A 85 -21.65 -6.21 3.48
CA VAL A 85 -23.04 -5.73 3.54
C VAL A 85 -23.48 -5.21 2.17
N GLN A 86 -22.67 -4.35 1.54
CA GLN A 86 -22.99 -3.82 0.21
C GLN A 86 -23.09 -4.90 -0.88
N LEU A 87 -22.27 -5.94 -0.81
CA LEU A 87 -22.31 -7.07 -1.74
C LEU A 87 -23.57 -7.91 -1.55
N LYS A 88 -23.95 -8.18 -0.30
CA LYS A 88 -25.20 -8.88 0.03
C LYS A 88 -26.43 -8.09 -0.41
N ASP A 89 -26.44 -6.77 -0.16
CA ASP A 89 -27.51 -5.87 -0.62
C ASP A 89 -27.59 -5.79 -2.15
N GLY A 90 -26.47 -6.00 -2.84
CA GLY A 90 -26.40 -6.12 -4.30
C GLY A 90 -26.91 -7.46 -4.86
N GLY A 91 -27.42 -8.35 -4.01
CA GLY A 91 -28.00 -9.64 -4.39
C GLY A 91 -27.03 -10.82 -4.36
N LEU A 92 -25.81 -10.65 -3.86
CA LEU A 92 -24.84 -11.74 -3.77
C LEU A 92 -25.14 -12.65 -2.57
N SER A 93 -25.31 -13.95 -2.81
CA SER A 93 -25.52 -14.90 -1.72
C SER A 93 -24.25 -15.12 -0.89
N GLU A 94 -24.41 -15.63 0.33
CA GLU A 94 -23.28 -15.93 1.22
C GLU A 94 -22.33 -16.99 0.64
N GLN A 95 -22.86 -17.96 -0.11
CA GLN A 95 -22.07 -18.99 -0.77
C GLN A 95 -21.24 -18.42 -1.93
N GLU A 96 -21.85 -17.57 -2.76
CA GLU A 96 -21.15 -16.91 -3.87
C GLU A 96 -20.06 -15.97 -3.37
N LEU A 97 -20.36 -15.20 -2.32
CA LEU A 97 -19.37 -14.32 -1.68
C LEU A 97 -18.18 -15.11 -1.13
N SER A 98 -18.44 -16.20 -0.41
CA SER A 98 -17.38 -17.04 0.15
C SER A 98 -16.52 -17.65 -0.95
N LYS A 99 -17.14 -18.09 -2.05
CA LYS A 99 -16.44 -18.60 -3.22
C LYS A 99 -15.57 -17.53 -3.87
N ALA A 100 -16.10 -16.34 -4.11
CA ALA A 100 -15.36 -15.22 -4.71
C ALA A 100 -14.15 -14.82 -3.85
N ILE A 101 -14.31 -14.73 -2.52
CA ILE A 101 -13.19 -14.43 -1.61
C ILE A 101 -12.10 -15.51 -1.70
N ASN A 102 -12.48 -16.78 -1.70
CA ASN A 102 -11.53 -17.89 -1.82
C ASN A 102 -10.78 -17.88 -3.16
N GLU A 103 -11.48 -17.61 -4.26
CA GLU A 103 -10.85 -17.47 -5.58
C GLU A 103 -9.86 -16.31 -5.62
N LYS A 104 -10.22 -15.13 -5.07
CA LYS A 104 -9.30 -13.99 -4.99
C LYS A 104 -8.10 -14.29 -4.08
N ASN A 105 -8.26 -15.04 -2.99
CA ASN A 105 -7.15 -15.44 -2.12
C ASN A 105 -6.14 -16.33 -2.87
N LEU A 106 -6.63 -17.24 -3.71
CA LEU A 106 -5.78 -18.12 -4.53
C LEU A 106 -5.07 -17.36 -5.66
N LEU A 107 -5.77 -16.45 -6.34
CA LEU A 107 -5.23 -15.65 -7.43
C LEU A 107 -4.24 -14.59 -6.95
N PHE A 108 -4.50 -14.02 -5.77
CA PHE A 108 -3.75 -12.89 -5.21
C PHE A 108 -3.30 -13.20 -3.78
N PRO A 109 -2.41 -14.19 -3.58
CA PRO A 109 -1.95 -14.58 -2.26
C PRO A 109 -1.12 -13.48 -1.59
N ASP A 110 -1.05 -13.55 -0.26
CA ASP A 110 -0.32 -12.60 0.59
C ASP A 110 1.19 -12.77 0.42
N ARG A 111 1.75 -12.02 -0.53
CA ARG A 111 3.18 -12.00 -0.84
C ARG A 111 3.64 -10.57 -1.13
N TYR A 112 4.91 -10.29 -0.84
CA TYR A 112 5.48 -8.96 -1.03
C TYR A 112 5.40 -8.50 -2.49
N GLU A 113 5.64 -9.40 -3.45
CA GLU A 113 5.54 -9.08 -4.89
C GLU A 113 4.12 -8.68 -5.27
N ASN A 114 3.12 -9.36 -4.73
CA ASN A 114 1.71 -9.07 -4.98
C ASN A 114 1.28 -7.75 -4.34
N LEU A 115 1.76 -7.46 -3.13
CA LEU A 115 1.56 -6.17 -2.48
C LEU A 115 2.04 -5.05 -3.41
N LEU A 116 3.26 -5.15 -3.93
CA LEU A 116 3.84 -4.13 -4.81
C LEU A 116 3.18 -4.06 -6.19
N LYS A 117 2.56 -5.15 -6.65
CA LYS A 117 1.95 -5.25 -7.98
C LYS A 117 0.50 -4.75 -8.01
N TYR A 118 -0.28 -5.06 -6.97
CA TYR A 118 -1.73 -4.87 -6.99
C TYR A 118 -2.22 -3.78 -6.03
N VAL A 119 -1.51 -3.52 -4.94
CA VAL A 119 -1.91 -2.48 -3.98
C VAL A 119 -1.46 -1.11 -4.50
N SER A 120 -2.35 -0.12 -4.42
CA SER A 120 -2.07 1.25 -4.89
C SER A 120 -0.87 1.84 -4.14
N GLY A 121 0.21 2.11 -4.85
CA GLY A 121 1.36 2.82 -4.29
C GLY A 121 1.01 4.23 -3.82
N LYS A 122 0.13 4.92 -4.54
CA LYS A 122 -0.25 6.33 -4.28
C LYS A 122 -1.14 6.50 -3.05
N ASP A 123 -2.10 5.60 -2.89
CA ASP A 123 -3.15 5.74 -1.88
C ASP A 123 -2.89 4.87 -0.65
N TYR A 124 -2.11 3.79 -0.79
CA TYR A 124 -1.78 2.86 0.30
C TYR A 124 -0.31 2.90 0.69
N LEU A 125 0.60 2.46 -0.19
CA LEU A 125 1.99 2.19 0.22
C LEU A 125 2.72 3.47 0.64
N ILE A 126 2.69 4.53 -0.18
CA ILE A 126 3.36 5.80 0.14
C ILE A 126 2.76 6.44 1.40
N PRO A 127 1.42 6.61 1.52
CA PRO A 127 0.84 7.19 2.73
C PRO A 127 1.13 6.38 4.00
N TYR A 128 1.14 5.04 3.91
CA TYR A 128 1.53 4.18 5.03
C TYR A 128 2.97 4.43 5.45
N ILE A 129 3.91 4.35 4.50
CA ILE A 129 5.33 4.55 4.75
C ILE A 129 5.57 5.94 5.38
N CYS A 130 5.00 7.00 4.81
CA CYS A 130 5.16 8.35 5.35
C CYS A 130 4.65 8.46 6.79
N LYS A 131 3.41 8.03 7.04
CA LYS A 131 2.78 8.15 8.37
C LYS A 131 3.47 7.28 9.42
N PHE A 132 3.93 6.09 9.05
CA PHE A 132 4.69 5.22 9.94
C PHE A 132 6.03 5.88 10.30
N SER A 133 6.79 6.35 9.31
CA SER A 133 8.09 6.95 9.52
C SER A 133 8.03 8.25 10.31
N GLU A 134 7.10 9.15 9.98
CA GLU A 134 6.89 10.42 10.68
C GLU A 134 6.65 10.19 12.18
N ASN A 135 5.77 9.24 12.51
CA ASN A 135 5.47 8.93 13.91
C ASN A 135 6.62 8.26 14.64
N LYS A 136 7.32 7.30 14.00
CA LYS A 136 8.38 6.53 14.67
C LYS A 136 9.65 7.33 14.91
N LEU A 137 9.96 8.27 14.02
CA LEU A 137 11.12 9.14 14.17
C LEU A 137 10.77 10.44 14.92
N SER A 138 9.53 10.58 15.42
CA SER A 138 9.03 11.82 16.06
C SER A 138 9.19 13.06 15.18
N LEU A 139 9.08 12.86 13.88
CA LEU A 139 9.37 13.87 12.89
C LEU A 139 8.13 14.66 12.56
N SER A 140 8.16 15.95 12.91
CA SER A 140 7.31 16.96 12.28
C SER A 140 7.89 17.35 10.91
N LEU A 141 8.19 16.35 10.07
CA LEU A 141 8.93 16.56 8.82
C LEU A 141 8.25 17.58 7.90
N GLY A 142 6.94 17.80 8.04
CA GLY A 142 6.20 18.82 7.27
C GLY A 142 6.32 18.63 5.76
N LEU A 143 6.85 17.48 5.32
CA LEU A 143 7.16 17.22 3.93
C LEU A 143 5.86 16.94 3.21
N ARG A 144 5.56 17.80 2.24
CA ARG A 144 4.39 17.61 1.39
C ARG A 144 4.46 16.24 0.71
N LYS A 145 3.31 15.57 0.60
CA LYS A 145 3.15 14.23 -0.02
C LYS A 145 3.83 14.13 -1.39
N GLU A 146 3.89 15.23 -2.12
CA GLU A 146 4.52 15.39 -3.44
C GLU A 146 6.04 15.21 -3.38
N TYR A 147 6.68 15.72 -2.34
CA TYR A 147 8.12 15.60 -2.14
C TYR A 147 8.52 14.14 -1.87
N TRP A 148 7.76 13.45 -1.01
CA TRP A 148 7.93 12.02 -0.79
C TRP A 148 7.81 11.21 -2.08
N LYS A 149 6.77 11.44 -2.88
CA LYS A 149 6.58 10.77 -4.18
C LYS A 149 7.75 11.01 -5.12
N TYR A 150 8.22 12.25 -5.21
CA TYR A 150 9.33 12.65 -6.08
C TYR A 150 10.67 12.05 -5.65
N GLN A 151 10.94 11.99 -4.35
CA GLN A 151 12.18 11.39 -3.84
C GLN A 151 12.14 9.86 -3.94
N TYR A 152 11.00 9.22 -3.63
CA TYR A 152 10.87 7.78 -3.82
C TYR A 152 11.08 7.39 -5.29
N SER A 153 10.47 8.11 -6.24
CA SER A 153 10.62 7.77 -7.66
C SER A 153 12.06 7.88 -8.16
N LYS A 154 12.88 8.78 -7.58
CA LYS A 154 14.31 8.92 -7.93
C LYS A 154 15.16 7.73 -7.52
N PHE A 155 14.84 7.07 -6.41
CA PHE A 155 15.68 6.00 -5.86
C PHE A 155 15.06 4.61 -6.02
N CYS A 156 13.79 4.53 -6.40
CA CYS A 156 13.11 3.26 -6.71
C CYS A 156 13.77 2.56 -7.90
N LYS A 157 13.88 1.23 -7.80
CA LYS A 157 14.31 0.40 -8.93
C LYS A 157 13.15 0.34 -9.94
N LEU A 158 13.33 1.01 -11.07
CA LEU A 158 12.31 1.06 -12.13
C LEU A 158 12.43 -0.10 -13.13
N ASP A 159 13.42 -0.99 -12.97
CA ASP A 159 13.65 -2.15 -13.85
C ASP A 159 12.40 -3.02 -14.01
N ARG A 160 11.56 -3.11 -12.97
CA ARG A 160 10.27 -3.82 -13.00
C ARG A 160 9.26 -3.23 -13.99
N LEU A 161 9.43 -1.97 -14.37
CA LEU A 161 8.59 -1.24 -15.32
C LEU A 161 9.18 -1.21 -16.73
N GLU A 162 10.32 -1.86 -16.98
CA GLU A 162 10.98 -1.80 -18.29
C GLU A 162 10.06 -2.31 -19.41
N LYS A 163 9.28 -3.38 -19.15
CA LYS A 163 8.26 -3.87 -20.09
C LYS A 163 7.22 -2.80 -20.44
N LEU A 164 6.76 -2.04 -19.44
CA LEU A 164 5.78 -0.98 -19.66
C LEU A 164 6.39 0.17 -20.47
N LYS A 165 7.63 0.54 -20.16
CA LYS A 165 8.38 1.55 -20.91
C LYS A 165 8.54 1.15 -22.38
N THR A 166 8.89 -0.11 -22.66
CA THR A 166 8.97 -0.63 -24.04
C THR A 166 7.63 -0.50 -24.76
N VAL A 167 6.52 -0.92 -24.13
CA VAL A 167 5.18 -0.81 -24.71
C VAL A 167 4.79 0.63 -25.02
N ILE A 168 5.10 1.58 -24.12
CA ILE A 168 4.84 3.02 -24.35
C ILE A 168 5.63 3.54 -25.54
N ILE A 169 6.94 3.23 -25.60
CA ILE A 169 7.82 3.64 -26.71
C ILE A 169 7.27 3.12 -28.04
N ASP A 170 6.90 1.83 -28.09
CA ASP A 170 6.37 1.20 -29.30
C ASP A 170 5.01 1.79 -29.71
N ALA A 171 4.16 2.14 -28.75
CA ALA A 171 2.88 2.81 -29.03
C ALA A 171 3.05 4.23 -29.56
N THR A 172 4.05 4.98 -29.09
CA THR A 172 4.35 6.35 -29.56
C THR A 172 5.10 6.39 -30.91
N ARG A 173 5.63 5.27 -31.37
CA ARG A 173 6.32 5.13 -32.67
C ARG A 173 5.39 4.68 -33.81
N ARG A 174 4.13 4.39 -33.51
CA ARG A 174 3.06 4.13 -34.47
C ARG A 174 2.32 5.43 -34.79
#